data_AF-A0A8S3ZXU3-F1
#
_entry.id   AF-A0A8S3ZXU3-F1
#
_cell.length_a   1.000
_cell.length_b   1.000
_cell.length_c   1.000
_cell.angle_alpha   90.00
_cell.angle_beta   90.00
_cell.angle_gamma   90.00
#
_symmetry.space_group_name_H-M   'P 1'
#
loop_
_entity.id
_entity.type
_entity.pdbx_description
1 polymer ?
#
loop_
_entity_poly.entity_id
_entity_poly.type
_entity_poly.pdbx_seq_one_letter_code
_entity_poly.pdbx_strand_id
1 'polypeptide(L)'
;LKNFVLQEHVERNPNLQILADTLTEYLVNRGESSRGVIFVRTKALAQALSSWLNRCENEDLRDLNARPFTGSNTSELLGGTSQARQECIIQLFRSGFVRVIVATSVAEEGIDIPECNLVIKYNHVGNEVSTVQTRGRSRAFNGVSMLLAMDSVLERERENRERARLMEQVIEDIKTMGRDEFAAAVYDCQQELLISALLAEKAEAARREQFKNVPFKVVCPLCRKVSIDHTNMRTIYEKYRVSIDRNLLNQIMLRPYCDPEPMDGLDFVGQVLCKGETRPGKLCYHQLGVMIKHKGVPMVAVGIQKIAFQLETQAELKQHKKWKQVKLHIKELNYDDIR
;
A
#
# COMPACT_ATOMS: atom_id res chain seq x y z
N LEU A 1 -15.58 13.92 3.59
CA LEU A 1 -14.62 13.55 4.66
C LEU A 1 -13.53 14.60 4.86
N LYS A 2 -12.67 14.91 3.88
CA LYS A 2 -11.66 15.99 4.03
C LYS A 2 -12.28 17.37 4.32
N ASN A 3 -13.40 17.69 3.65
CA ASN A 3 -14.13 18.95 3.85
C ASN A 3 -15.01 18.97 5.12
N PHE A 4 -15.38 17.81 5.66
CA PHE A 4 -16.17 17.70 6.89
C PHE A 4 -15.31 17.89 8.15
N VAL A 5 -13.99 17.78 8.02
CA VAL A 5 -13.03 18.04 9.11
C VAL A 5 -12.59 19.51 9.14
N LEU A 6 -12.97 20.31 8.13
CA LEU A 6 -12.50 21.69 7.91
C LEU A 6 -13.61 22.75 7.97
N GLN A 7 -14.85 22.39 8.29
CA GLN A 7 -15.93 23.37 8.45
C GLN A 7 -16.10 23.76 9.92
N GLU A 8 -15.97 25.06 10.21
CA GLU A 8 -16.13 25.72 11.52
C GLU A 8 -17.61 25.83 11.99
N HIS A 9 -18.47 24.89 11.59
CA HIS A 9 -19.75 24.68 12.25
C HIS A 9 -19.73 23.34 12.98
N VAL A 10 -19.99 23.41 14.30
CA VAL A 10 -19.90 22.33 15.30
C VAL A 10 -21.01 21.30 15.10
N GLU A 11 -21.05 20.64 13.94
CA GLU A 11 -21.66 19.32 13.84
C GLU A 11 -20.60 18.31 14.25
N ARG A 12 -20.55 18.00 15.55
CA ARG A 12 -19.69 16.93 16.08
C ARG A 12 -20.04 15.65 15.31
N ASN A 13 -19.03 15.06 14.66
CA ASN A 13 -19.23 13.82 13.91
C ASN A 13 -19.81 12.74 14.84
N PRO A 14 -21.01 12.21 14.58
CA PRO A 14 -21.68 11.28 15.49
C PRO A 14 -20.87 10.02 15.74
N ASN A 15 -20.11 9.55 14.73
CA ASN A 15 -19.24 8.38 14.89
C ASN A 15 -18.05 8.66 15.83
N LEU A 16 -17.57 9.91 15.89
CA LEU A 16 -16.52 10.29 16.84
C LEU A 16 -17.08 10.40 18.26
N GLN A 17 -18.31 10.87 18.42
CA GLN A 17 -18.97 10.90 19.72
C GLN A 17 -19.20 9.49 20.26
N ILE A 18 -19.78 8.60 19.44
CA ILE A 18 -19.98 7.20 19.82
C ILE A 18 -18.64 6.52 20.14
N LEU A 19 -17.59 6.81 19.37
CA LEU A 19 -16.24 6.32 19.64
C LEU A 19 -15.71 6.82 20.99
N ALA A 20 -15.85 8.11 21.30
CA ALA A 20 -15.46 8.69 22.58
C ALA A 20 -16.20 8.02 23.75
N ASP A 21 -17.51 7.87 23.63
CA ASP A 21 -18.37 7.27 24.65
C ASP A 21 -17.95 5.80 24.88
N THR A 22 -17.74 5.05 23.79
CA THR A 22 -17.27 3.65 23.84
C THR A 22 -15.90 3.54 24.51
N LEU A 23 -14.94 4.41 24.16
CA LEU A 23 -13.60 4.37 24.77
C LEU A 23 -13.66 4.72 26.26
N THR A 24 -14.54 5.65 26.64
CA THR A 24 -14.74 6.03 28.05
C THR A 24 -15.32 4.84 28.83
N GLU A 25 -16.37 4.21 28.33
CA GLU A 25 -17.00 3.07 28.97
C GLU A 25 -16.05 1.87 29.15
N TYR A 26 -15.26 1.55 28.12
CA TYR A 26 -14.47 0.32 28.10
C TYR A 26 -13.01 0.48 28.55
N LEU A 27 -12.43 1.67 28.43
CA LEU A 27 -11.03 1.91 28.81
C LEU A 27 -10.88 2.79 30.05
N VAL A 28 -11.71 3.82 30.20
CA VAL A 28 -11.62 4.72 31.37
C VAL A 28 -12.28 4.08 32.58
N ASN A 29 -13.57 3.69 32.46
CA ASN A 29 -14.35 3.17 33.59
C ASN A 29 -13.91 1.79 34.07
N ARG A 30 -13.26 1.00 33.21
CA ARG A 30 -12.77 -0.36 33.54
C ARG A 30 -11.35 -0.37 34.12
N GLY A 31 -10.75 0.80 34.34
CA GLY A 31 -9.45 0.95 35.00
C GLY A 31 -8.24 0.92 34.06
N GLU A 32 -7.09 1.27 34.62
CA GLU A 32 -5.84 1.58 33.89
C GLU A 32 -5.19 0.40 33.17
N SER A 33 -5.56 -0.84 33.51
CA SER A 33 -5.06 -2.04 32.83
C SER A 33 -5.71 -2.27 31.46
N SER A 34 -6.82 -1.58 31.16
CA SER A 34 -7.53 -1.73 29.89
C SER A 34 -6.76 -1.14 28.72
N ARG A 35 -6.84 -1.81 27.57
CA ARG A 35 -6.07 -1.55 26.35
C ARG A 35 -6.95 -1.73 25.12
N GLY A 36 -6.96 -0.74 24.24
CA GLY A 36 -7.79 -0.70 23.05
C GLY A 36 -7.02 -0.70 21.74
N VAL A 37 -7.53 -1.41 20.74
CA VAL A 37 -7.05 -1.31 19.35
C VAL A 37 -8.20 -0.85 18.45
N ILE A 38 -7.97 0.22 17.71
CA ILE A 38 -8.93 0.78 16.75
C ILE A 38 -8.41 0.51 15.34
N PHE A 39 -9.09 -0.37 14.60
CA PHE A 39 -8.78 -0.66 13.21
C PHE A 39 -9.46 0.32 12.26
N VAL A 40 -8.67 0.87 11.33
CA VAL A 40 -9.10 1.85 10.34
C VAL A 40 -8.63 1.45 8.94
N ARG A 41 -9.30 1.98 7.91
CA ARG A 41 -8.97 1.64 6.53
C ARG A 41 -7.66 2.25 6.01
N THR A 42 -7.29 3.45 6.46
CA THR A 42 -6.19 4.23 5.84
C THR A 42 -5.20 4.78 6.86
N LYS A 43 -3.93 4.96 6.45
CA LYS A 43 -2.87 5.53 7.28
C LYS A 43 -3.20 6.97 7.72
N ALA A 44 -3.74 7.76 6.80
CA ALA A 44 -4.17 9.13 7.09
C ALA A 44 -5.26 9.16 8.17
N LEU A 45 -6.21 8.22 8.15
CA LEU A 45 -7.25 8.14 9.18
C LEU A 45 -6.66 7.69 10.53
N ALA A 46 -5.69 6.77 10.52
CA ALA A 46 -5.00 6.35 11.75
C ALA A 46 -4.31 7.53 12.44
N GLN A 47 -3.61 8.35 11.68
CA GLN A 47 -2.98 9.57 12.17
C GLN A 47 -4.00 10.61 12.65
N ALA A 48 -5.06 10.83 11.86
CA ALA A 48 -6.09 11.81 12.19
C ALA A 48 -6.82 11.44 13.50
N LEU A 49 -7.23 10.18 13.66
CA LEU A 49 -7.92 9.71 14.87
C LEU A 49 -7.00 9.72 16.09
N SER A 50 -5.74 9.27 15.95
CA SER A 50 -4.76 9.37 17.06
C SER A 50 -4.56 10.83 17.48
N SER A 51 -4.45 11.73 16.52
CA SER A 51 -4.28 13.18 16.78
C SER A 51 -5.54 13.82 17.35
N TRP A 52 -6.72 13.29 17.04
CA TRP A 52 -7.98 13.76 17.60
C TRP A 52 -8.13 13.30 19.07
N LEU A 53 -7.84 12.03 19.37
CA LEU A 53 -7.85 11.51 20.75
C LEU A 53 -6.90 12.31 21.66
N ASN A 54 -5.68 12.57 21.19
CA ASN A 54 -4.67 13.29 21.98
C ASN A 54 -4.90 14.81 22.08
N ARG A 55 -5.89 15.36 21.36
CA ARG A 55 -6.22 16.80 21.36
C ARG A 55 -7.67 17.08 21.73
N CYS A 56 -8.41 16.07 22.17
CA CYS A 56 -9.80 16.29 22.58
C CYS A 56 -9.83 17.06 23.91
N GLU A 57 -10.95 17.73 24.18
CA GLU A 57 -11.12 18.50 25.41
C GLU A 57 -11.20 17.60 26.66
N ASN A 58 -11.62 16.35 26.50
CA ASN A 58 -11.73 15.38 27.58
C ASN A 58 -10.34 14.88 28.00
N GLU A 59 -9.94 15.15 29.24
CA GLU A 59 -8.65 14.75 29.82
C GLU A 59 -8.48 13.23 29.88
N ASP A 60 -9.53 12.50 30.30
CA ASP A 60 -9.49 11.03 30.40
C ASP A 60 -9.17 10.35 29.07
N LEU A 61 -9.65 10.92 27.96
CA LEU A 61 -9.38 10.42 26.62
C LEU A 61 -7.98 10.77 26.11
N ARG A 62 -7.43 11.91 26.54
CA ARG A 62 -6.04 12.29 26.23
C ARG A 62 -5.05 11.38 26.97
N ASP A 63 -5.39 10.98 28.18
CA ASP A 63 -4.57 10.08 29.01
C ASP A 63 -4.49 8.65 28.45
N LEU A 64 -5.36 8.30 27.50
CA LEU A 64 -5.22 7.05 26.74
C LEU A 64 -3.97 7.04 25.84
N ASN A 65 -3.38 8.21 25.54
CA ASN A 65 -2.16 8.39 24.75
C ASN A 65 -2.15 7.55 23.46
N ALA A 66 -3.06 7.88 22.55
CA ALA A 66 -3.26 7.10 21.34
C ALA A 66 -2.09 7.22 20.36
N ARG A 67 -1.64 6.10 19.78
CA ARG A 67 -0.56 6.10 18.78
C ARG A 67 -0.99 5.41 17.47
N PRO A 68 -0.61 5.97 16.30
CA PRO A 68 -0.88 5.33 15.02
C PRO A 68 0.10 4.16 14.79
N PHE A 69 -0.41 3.06 14.25
CA PHE A 69 0.36 1.87 13.92
C PHE A 69 0.05 1.44 12.48
N THR A 70 0.98 1.65 11.54
CA THR A 70 0.71 1.46 10.10
C THR A 70 1.79 0.62 9.44
N GLY A 71 1.52 0.00 8.29
CA GLY A 71 2.54 -0.82 7.60
C GLY A 71 3.78 -0.02 7.17
N SER A 72 4.94 -0.69 7.11
CA SER A 72 6.28 -0.13 6.82
C SER A 72 6.53 0.20 5.34
N ASN A 73 5.67 -0.23 4.41
CA ASN A 73 5.86 -0.11 2.96
C ASN A 73 5.77 1.32 2.36
N THR A 74 5.72 2.38 3.18
CA THR A 74 5.73 3.78 2.70
C THR A 74 6.60 4.65 3.60
N SER A 75 7.18 5.71 3.03
CA SER A 75 7.97 6.69 3.79
C SER A 75 7.19 7.29 4.97
N GLU A 76 7.92 7.71 6.00
CA GLU A 76 7.35 8.35 7.19
C GLU A 76 6.53 9.61 6.85
N LEU A 77 6.95 10.34 5.81
CA LEU A 77 6.25 11.50 5.25
C LEU A 77 4.82 11.16 4.77
N LEU A 78 4.56 9.91 4.38
CA LEU A 78 3.25 9.41 3.97
C LEU A 78 2.56 8.59 5.07
N GLY A 79 3.06 8.69 6.30
CA GLY A 79 2.48 8.07 7.49
C GLY A 79 2.74 6.57 7.63
N GLY A 80 3.82 6.06 7.04
CA GLY A 80 4.35 4.74 7.41
C GLY A 80 5.13 4.80 8.73
N THR A 81 5.05 3.73 9.53
CA THR A 81 5.92 3.55 10.70
C THR A 81 7.00 2.52 10.38
N SER A 82 8.26 2.85 10.65
CA SER A 82 9.39 1.91 10.54
C SER A 82 9.22 0.74 11.52
N GLN A 83 9.88 -0.39 11.26
CA GLN A 83 9.79 -1.57 12.11
C GLN A 83 10.27 -1.29 13.54
N ALA A 84 11.40 -0.59 13.71
CA ALA A 84 11.88 -0.19 15.02
C ALA A 84 10.86 0.67 15.80
N ARG A 85 10.13 1.55 15.10
CA ARG A 85 9.09 2.38 15.71
C ARG A 85 7.84 1.57 16.05
N GLN A 86 7.47 0.59 15.24
CA GLN A 86 6.38 -0.34 15.54
C GLN A 86 6.68 -1.13 16.82
N GLU A 87 7.90 -1.68 16.93
CA GLU A 87 8.35 -2.42 18.13
C GLU A 87 8.31 -1.53 19.37
N CYS A 88 8.82 -0.29 19.28
CA CYS A 88 8.74 0.68 20.37
C CYS A 88 7.29 0.97 20.79
N ILE A 89 6.37 1.20 19.84
CA ILE A 89 4.94 1.43 20.15
C ILE A 89 4.33 0.21 20.85
N ILE A 90 4.66 -1.00 20.42
CA ILE A 90 4.18 -2.24 21.06
C ILE A 90 4.71 -2.34 22.49
N GLN A 91 5.99 -2.05 22.73
CA GLN A 91 6.56 -2.05 24.07
C GLN A 91 5.88 -1.01 24.98
N LEU A 92 5.66 0.21 24.48
CA LEU A 92 4.93 1.24 25.22
C LEU A 92 3.48 0.82 25.50
N PHE A 93 2.85 0.10 24.59
CA PHE A 93 1.50 -0.41 24.77
C PHE A 93 1.41 -1.46 25.86
N ARG A 94 2.36 -2.42 25.86
CA ARG A 94 2.50 -3.43 26.92
C ARG A 94 2.79 -2.81 28.28
N SER A 95 3.65 -1.78 28.32
CA SER A 95 3.94 -1.04 29.56
C SER A 95 2.77 -0.22 30.10
N GLY A 96 1.79 0.10 29.24
CA GLY A 96 0.64 0.94 29.58
C GLY A 96 0.78 2.43 29.37
N PHE A 97 1.96 2.89 28.96
CA PHE A 97 2.15 4.28 28.55
C PHE A 97 1.29 4.65 27.34
N VAL A 98 1.07 3.71 26.41
CA VAL A 98 0.12 3.85 25.31
C VAL A 98 -1.04 2.91 25.61
N ARG A 99 -2.26 3.43 25.74
CA ARG A 99 -3.44 2.59 26.04
C ARG A 99 -4.31 2.32 24.82
N VAL A 100 -4.16 3.13 23.76
CA VAL A 100 -4.86 2.97 22.49
C VAL A 100 -3.90 2.92 21.31
N ILE A 101 -4.02 1.90 20.47
CA ILE A 101 -3.37 1.84 19.16
C ILE A 101 -4.41 2.05 18.07
N VAL A 102 -4.13 2.94 17.11
CA VAL A 102 -4.94 3.09 15.91
C VAL A 102 -4.23 2.45 14.73
N ALA A 103 -4.70 1.27 14.31
CA ALA A 103 -4.01 0.41 13.35
C ALA A 103 -4.72 0.34 11.99
N THR A 104 -3.96 0.18 10.90
CA THR A 104 -4.55 -0.14 9.58
C THR A 104 -4.77 -1.65 9.40
N SER A 105 -5.62 -2.06 8.47
CA SER A 105 -5.84 -3.49 8.14
C SER A 105 -4.55 -4.28 7.83
N VAL A 106 -3.54 -3.65 7.24
CA VAL A 106 -2.22 -4.27 7.01
C VAL A 106 -1.51 -4.65 8.31
N ALA A 107 -1.85 -3.99 9.41
CA ALA A 107 -1.33 -4.30 10.74
C ALA A 107 -2.26 -5.24 11.54
N GLU A 108 -3.45 -5.58 11.04
CA GLU A 108 -4.39 -6.50 11.72
C GLU A 108 -3.80 -7.90 11.90
N GLU A 109 -3.03 -8.38 10.92
CA GLU A 109 -2.47 -9.74 10.93
C GLU A 109 -1.20 -9.91 11.79
N GLY A 110 -0.56 -8.81 12.21
CA GLY A 110 0.73 -8.82 12.93
C GLY A 110 0.70 -8.29 14.36
N ILE A 111 -0.42 -7.74 14.81
CA ILE A 111 -0.60 -7.28 16.20
C ILE A 111 -1.10 -8.48 17.03
N ASP A 112 -0.18 -9.15 17.72
CA ASP A 112 -0.51 -10.11 18.78
C ASP A 112 -0.21 -9.46 20.14
N ILE A 113 -1.26 -8.96 20.78
CA ILE A 113 -1.16 -8.26 22.07
C ILE A 113 -2.18 -8.87 23.03
N PRO A 114 -1.74 -9.80 23.89
CA PRO A 114 -2.58 -10.47 24.88
C PRO A 114 -3.31 -9.52 25.84
N GLU A 115 -2.74 -8.35 26.07
CA GLU A 115 -3.26 -7.35 27.01
C GLU A 115 -4.45 -6.56 26.43
N CYS A 116 -4.78 -6.73 25.15
CA CYS A 116 -5.87 -6.03 24.48
C CYS A 116 -7.25 -6.58 24.88
N ASN A 117 -8.10 -5.72 25.45
CA ASN A 117 -9.45 -6.08 25.89
C ASN A 117 -10.58 -5.37 25.12
N LEU A 118 -10.24 -4.44 24.23
CA LEU A 118 -11.21 -3.76 23.36
C LEU A 118 -10.68 -3.66 21.93
N VAL A 119 -11.44 -4.19 20.97
CA VAL A 119 -11.15 -4.06 19.54
C VAL A 119 -12.29 -3.31 18.87
N ILE A 120 -11.99 -2.19 18.21
CA ILE A 120 -12.98 -1.38 17.50
C ILE A 120 -12.62 -1.36 16.01
N LYS A 121 -13.52 -1.83 15.15
CA LYS A 121 -13.43 -1.60 13.71
C LYS A 121 -14.16 -0.31 13.37
N TYR A 122 -13.41 0.71 12.96
CA TYR A 122 -13.94 2.04 12.66
C TYR A 122 -14.19 2.23 11.16
N ASN A 123 -15.47 2.19 10.80
CA ASN A 123 -16.01 2.34 9.45
C ASN A 123 -15.29 1.47 8.40
N HIS A 124 -14.87 0.28 8.83
CA HIS A 124 -14.10 -0.64 8.02
C HIS A 124 -14.53 -2.08 8.29
N VAL A 125 -14.84 -2.78 7.21
CA VAL A 125 -15.09 -4.22 7.17
C VAL A 125 -14.21 -4.79 6.07
N GLY A 126 -13.65 -5.98 6.31
CA GLY A 126 -12.90 -6.71 5.30
C GLY A 126 -13.82 -7.60 4.47
N ASN A 127 -13.34 -8.78 4.09
CA ASN A 127 -14.13 -9.84 3.46
C ASN A 127 -14.64 -10.86 4.49
N GLU A 128 -15.42 -11.84 4.04
CA GLU A 128 -15.93 -12.96 4.85
C GLU A 128 -14.84 -13.69 5.64
N VAL A 129 -13.63 -13.86 5.07
CA VAL A 129 -12.48 -14.46 5.76
C VAL A 129 -12.05 -13.61 6.96
N SER A 130 -11.94 -12.29 6.78
CA SER A 130 -11.60 -11.37 7.88
C SER A 130 -12.65 -11.38 8.99
N THR A 131 -13.94 -11.54 8.64
CA THR A 131 -15.05 -11.63 9.61
C THR A 131 -14.90 -12.89 10.48
N VAL A 132 -14.54 -14.04 9.89
CA VAL A 132 -14.26 -15.29 10.63
C VAL A 132 -13.03 -15.13 11.54
N GLN A 133 -11.92 -14.58 11.03
CA GLN A 133 -10.70 -14.39 11.80
C GLN A 133 -10.88 -13.45 13.00
N THR A 134 -11.64 -12.36 12.81
CA THR A 134 -11.95 -11.39 13.88
C THR A 134 -12.75 -12.05 15.00
N ARG A 135 -13.74 -12.89 14.63
CA ARG A 135 -14.54 -13.65 15.61
C ARG A 135 -13.71 -14.64 16.42
N GLY A 136 -12.71 -15.27 15.80
CA GLY A 136 -11.80 -16.20 16.47
C GLY A 136 -10.90 -15.53 17.52
N ARG A 137 -10.35 -14.35 17.21
CA ARG A 137 -9.44 -13.62 18.12
C ARG A 137 -10.13 -13.01 19.34
N SER A 138 -11.37 -12.55 19.21
CA SER A 138 -12.13 -11.94 20.32
C SER A 138 -12.47 -12.91 21.46
N ARG A 139 -12.51 -14.22 21.19
CA ARG A 139 -12.92 -15.25 22.17
C ARG A 139 -11.85 -15.60 23.20
N ALA A 140 -10.57 -15.34 22.90
CA ALA A 140 -9.47 -15.75 23.76
C ALA A 140 -9.21 -14.84 24.97
N PHE A 141 -9.80 -13.64 25.02
CA PHE A 141 -9.33 -12.56 25.92
C PHE A 141 -10.37 -11.92 26.85
N ASN A 142 -11.59 -12.45 26.99
CA ASN A 142 -12.73 -11.71 27.58
C ASN A 142 -12.91 -10.30 26.93
N GLY A 143 -12.35 -10.13 25.73
CA GLY A 143 -12.27 -8.86 25.04
C GLY A 143 -13.51 -8.61 24.20
N VAL A 144 -13.90 -7.34 24.10
CA VAL A 144 -15.07 -6.94 23.33
C VAL A 144 -14.64 -6.45 21.95
N SER A 145 -15.20 -7.04 20.90
CA SER A 145 -15.01 -6.59 19.51
C SER A 145 -16.26 -5.86 19.03
N MET A 146 -16.09 -4.61 18.60
CA MET A 146 -17.18 -3.75 18.10
C MET A 146 -16.93 -3.28 16.68
N LEU A 147 -18.00 -3.10 15.91
CA LEU A 147 -17.98 -2.45 14.61
C LEU A 147 -18.74 -1.13 14.74
N LEU A 148 -18.02 -0.01 14.61
CA LEU A 148 -18.59 1.33 14.56
C LEU A 148 -18.58 1.78 13.11
N ALA A 149 -19.72 1.72 12.43
CA ALA A 149 -19.77 2.01 11.01
C ALA A 149 -21.10 2.63 10.58
N MET A 150 -21.08 3.31 9.43
CA MET A 150 -22.30 3.81 8.80
C MET A 150 -23.12 2.64 8.24
N ASP A 151 -24.42 2.86 8.02
CA ASP A 151 -25.36 1.81 7.56
C ASP A 151 -24.86 1.03 6.34
N SER A 152 -24.31 1.72 5.33
CA SER A 152 -23.75 1.08 4.14
C SER A 152 -22.64 0.06 4.41
N VAL A 153 -21.90 0.23 5.51
CA VAL A 153 -20.83 -0.67 5.94
C VAL A 153 -21.38 -1.78 6.83
N LEU A 154 -22.43 -1.49 7.63
CA LEU A 154 -23.15 -2.50 8.40
C LEU A 154 -23.85 -3.51 7.50
N GLU A 155 -24.46 -3.07 6.40
CA GLU A 155 -25.08 -4.00 5.43
C GLU A 155 -24.03 -4.93 4.80
N ARG A 156 -22.84 -4.41 4.46
CA ARG A 156 -21.74 -5.25 3.97
C ARG A 156 -21.27 -6.26 5.01
N GLU A 157 -21.22 -5.89 6.29
CA GLU A 157 -20.91 -6.84 7.36
C GLU A 157 -21.98 -7.93 7.48
N ARG A 158 -23.26 -7.59 7.30
CA ARG A 158 -24.36 -8.57 7.27
C ARG A 158 -24.19 -9.55 6.11
N GLU A 159 -23.92 -9.05 4.90
CA GLU A 159 -23.63 -9.87 3.73
C GLU A 159 -22.40 -10.78 3.97
N ASN A 160 -21.32 -10.23 4.52
CA ASN A 160 -20.11 -11.00 4.82
C ASN A 160 -20.36 -12.11 5.85
N ARG A 161 -21.21 -11.86 6.86
CA ARG A 161 -21.59 -12.89 7.84
C ARG A 161 -22.37 -14.02 7.20
N GLU A 162 -23.26 -13.71 6.26
CA GLU A 162 -24.00 -14.74 5.54
C GLU A 162 -23.08 -15.56 4.64
N ARG A 163 -22.15 -14.91 3.92
CA ARG A 163 -21.12 -15.62 3.14
C ARG A 163 -20.23 -16.51 4.01
N ALA A 164 -19.84 -16.04 5.20
CA ALA A 164 -19.06 -16.83 6.14
C ALA A 164 -19.84 -18.07 6.61
N ARG A 165 -21.14 -17.92 6.88
CA ARG A 165 -22.02 -19.05 7.24
C ARG A 165 -22.12 -20.05 6.08
N LEU A 166 -22.33 -19.60 4.86
CA LEU A 166 -22.36 -20.46 3.67
C LEU A 166 -21.03 -21.19 3.47
N MET A 167 -19.90 -20.50 3.69
CA MET A 167 -18.57 -21.10 3.61
C MET A 167 -18.38 -22.23 4.64
N GLU A 168 -18.81 -22.01 5.89
CA GLU A 168 -18.77 -23.04 6.93
C GLU A 168 -19.63 -24.26 6.56
N GLN A 169 -20.81 -24.04 5.97
CA GLN A 169 -21.69 -25.12 5.50
C GLN A 169 -21.02 -25.92 4.36
N VAL A 170 -20.50 -25.25 3.34
CA VAL A 170 -19.83 -25.91 2.21
C VAL A 170 -18.60 -26.70 2.66
N ILE A 171 -17.84 -26.18 3.63
CA ILE A 171 -16.71 -26.93 4.22
C ILE A 171 -17.20 -28.22 4.87
N GLU A 172 -18.33 -28.19 5.57
CA GLU A 172 -18.89 -29.38 6.20
C GLU A 172 -19.38 -30.38 5.15
N ASP A 173 -20.05 -29.91 4.10
CA ASP A 173 -20.47 -30.76 2.97
C ASP A 173 -19.26 -31.45 2.32
N ILE A 174 -18.17 -30.71 2.07
CA ILE A 174 -16.91 -31.25 1.53
C ILE A 174 -16.30 -32.31 2.46
N LYS A 175 -16.35 -32.12 3.79
CA LYS A 175 -15.84 -33.14 4.73
C LYS A 175 -16.65 -34.42 4.69
N THR A 176 -17.94 -34.33 4.41
CA THR A 176 -18.83 -35.50 4.31
C THR A 176 -18.78 -36.20 2.95
N MET A 177 -18.14 -35.59 1.96
CA MET A 177 -17.99 -36.13 0.61
C MET A 177 -17.13 -37.41 0.60
N GLY A 178 -17.50 -38.36 -0.27
CA GLY A 178 -16.72 -39.57 -0.48
C GLY A 178 -15.33 -39.26 -1.02
N ARG A 179 -14.30 -40.02 -0.62
CA ARG A 179 -12.91 -39.76 -1.05
C ARG A 179 -12.74 -39.76 -2.57
N ASP A 180 -13.41 -40.67 -3.27
CA ASP A 180 -13.29 -40.80 -4.73
C ASP A 180 -13.97 -39.63 -5.46
N GLU A 181 -15.14 -39.21 -4.97
CA GLU A 181 -15.86 -38.05 -5.48
C GLU A 181 -15.06 -36.75 -5.26
N PHE A 182 -14.51 -36.58 -4.06
CA PHE A 182 -13.65 -35.45 -3.74
C PHE A 182 -12.39 -35.43 -4.61
N ALA A 183 -11.73 -36.58 -4.79
CA ALA A 183 -10.54 -36.67 -5.64
C ALA A 183 -10.84 -36.33 -7.11
N ALA A 184 -11.99 -36.79 -7.64
CA ALA A 184 -12.43 -36.46 -8.99
C ALA A 184 -12.68 -34.95 -9.15
N ALA A 185 -13.42 -34.34 -8.22
CA ALA A 185 -13.69 -32.89 -8.25
C ALA A 185 -12.40 -32.05 -8.15
N VAL A 186 -11.46 -32.45 -7.28
CA VAL A 186 -10.15 -31.81 -7.17
C VAL A 186 -9.37 -31.92 -8.47
N TYR A 187 -9.38 -33.09 -9.11
CA TYR A 187 -8.70 -33.30 -10.39
C TYR A 187 -9.27 -32.40 -11.48
N ASP A 188 -10.59 -32.30 -11.60
CA ASP A 188 -11.25 -31.43 -12.57
C ASP A 188 -10.88 -29.96 -12.36
N CYS A 189 -10.91 -29.48 -11.12
CA CYS A 189 -10.44 -28.12 -10.79
C CYS A 189 -8.97 -27.91 -11.14
N GLN A 190 -8.10 -28.89 -10.92
CA GLN A 190 -6.69 -28.79 -11.30
C GLN A 190 -6.51 -28.67 -12.83
N GLN A 191 -7.28 -29.43 -13.61
CA GLN A 191 -7.24 -29.34 -15.07
C GLN A 191 -7.71 -27.97 -15.57
N GLU A 192 -8.80 -27.44 -15.02
CA GLU A 192 -9.28 -26.10 -15.38
C GLU A 192 -8.25 -25.00 -15.07
N LEU A 193 -7.62 -25.08 -13.89
CA LEU A 193 -6.57 -24.14 -13.49
C LEU A 193 -5.35 -24.22 -14.42
N LEU A 194 -4.94 -25.44 -14.80
CA LEU A 194 -3.83 -25.65 -15.74
C LEU A 194 -4.14 -25.06 -17.12
N ILE A 195 -5.33 -25.35 -17.66
CA ILE A 195 -5.76 -24.82 -18.96
C ILE A 195 -5.81 -23.29 -18.93
N SER A 196 -6.39 -22.72 -17.88
CA SER A 196 -6.47 -21.27 -17.68
C SER A 196 -5.07 -20.62 -17.63
N ALA A 197 -4.14 -21.23 -16.91
CA ALA A 197 -2.75 -20.77 -16.82
C ALA A 197 -2.04 -20.83 -18.19
N LEU A 198 -2.18 -21.94 -18.93
CA LEU A 198 -1.60 -22.10 -20.27
C LEU A 198 -2.15 -21.08 -21.27
N LEU A 199 -3.45 -20.81 -21.22
CA LEU A 199 -4.09 -19.79 -22.07
C LEU A 199 -3.59 -18.38 -21.72
N ALA A 200 -3.45 -18.07 -20.43
CA ALA A 200 -2.92 -16.79 -19.97
C ALA A 200 -1.46 -16.59 -20.42
N GLU A 201 -0.62 -17.63 -20.32
CA GLU A 201 0.77 -17.59 -20.78
C GLU A 201 0.86 -17.36 -22.30
N LYS A 202 0.08 -18.11 -23.09
CA LYS A 202 0.01 -17.93 -24.56
C LYS A 202 -0.43 -16.51 -24.93
N ALA A 203 -1.45 -15.99 -24.26
CA ALA A 203 -1.94 -14.63 -24.50
C ALA A 203 -0.87 -13.58 -24.16
N GLU A 204 -0.11 -13.79 -23.08
CA GLU A 204 0.97 -12.88 -22.70
C GLU A 204 2.16 -12.95 -23.67
N ALA A 205 2.53 -14.15 -24.15
CA ALA A 205 3.56 -14.34 -25.16
C ALA A 205 3.19 -13.67 -26.49
N ALA A 206 1.96 -13.91 -26.98
CA ALA A 206 1.45 -13.26 -28.19
C ALA A 206 1.45 -11.72 -28.06
N ARG A 207 1.07 -11.22 -26.87
CA ARG A 207 1.11 -9.79 -26.56
C ARG A 207 2.54 -9.25 -26.54
N ARG A 208 3.52 -9.96 -25.96
CA ARG A 208 4.93 -9.54 -25.97
C ARG A 208 5.46 -9.40 -27.39
N GLU A 209 5.13 -10.34 -28.28
CA GLU A 209 5.59 -10.30 -29.67
C GLU A 209 4.99 -9.11 -30.45
N GLN A 210 3.71 -8.79 -30.22
CA GLN A 210 3.05 -7.64 -30.85
C GLN A 210 3.73 -6.29 -30.55
N PHE A 211 4.32 -6.12 -29.36
CA PHE A 211 4.90 -4.85 -28.90
C PHE A 211 6.44 -4.85 -28.81
N LYS A 212 7.09 -5.88 -29.37
CA LYS A 212 8.55 -6.11 -29.27
C LYS A 212 9.40 -5.02 -29.94
N ASN A 213 8.93 -4.52 -31.09
CA ASN A 213 9.65 -3.60 -31.95
C ASN A 213 8.87 -2.30 -32.21
N VAL A 214 7.98 -1.92 -31.29
CA VAL A 214 7.24 -0.66 -31.42
C VAL A 214 8.13 0.48 -30.93
N PRO A 215 8.53 1.43 -31.78
CA PRO A 215 9.37 2.55 -31.36
C PRO A 215 8.59 3.49 -30.44
N PHE A 216 9.25 3.97 -29.37
CA PHE A 216 8.67 4.90 -28.42
C PHE A 216 9.72 5.80 -27.79
N LYS A 217 9.27 6.89 -27.18
CA LYS A 217 10.08 7.80 -26.37
C LYS A 217 9.49 7.94 -24.98
N VAL A 218 10.36 7.98 -23.98
CA VAL A 218 10.02 8.31 -22.61
C VAL A 218 10.34 9.78 -22.39
N VAL A 219 9.36 10.59 -22.00
CA VAL A 219 9.51 12.04 -21.89
C VAL A 219 9.12 12.58 -20.52
N CYS A 220 9.66 13.74 -20.18
CA CYS A 220 9.17 14.51 -19.03
C CYS A 220 7.73 14.99 -19.31
N PRO A 221 6.74 14.65 -18.47
CA PRO A 221 5.34 15.01 -18.72
C PRO A 221 5.07 16.51 -18.60
N LEU A 222 5.90 17.25 -17.86
CA LEU A 222 5.71 18.69 -17.65
C LEU A 222 6.32 19.53 -18.79
N CYS A 223 7.61 19.38 -19.08
CA CYS A 223 8.31 20.24 -20.04
C CYS A 223 8.52 19.61 -21.42
N ARG A 224 8.45 18.27 -21.53
CA ARG A 224 8.72 17.49 -22.76
C ARG A 224 10.12 17.68 -23.39
N LYS A 225 11.00 18.49 -22.78
CA LYS A 225 12.35 18.77 -23.27
C LYS A 225 13.32 17.61 -23.03
N VAL A 226 13.19 16.96 -21.88
CA VAL A 226 13.94 15.73 -21.59
C VAL A 226 13.19 14.56 -22.20
N SER A 227 13.87 13.84 -23.08
CA SER A 227 13.37 12.65 -23.75
C SER A 227 14.45 11.59 -23.83
N ILE A 228 14.02 10.33 -23.72
CA ILE A 228 14.85 9.13 -23.78
C ILE A 228 14.25 8.25 -24.86
N ASP A 229 15.07 7.85 -25.83
CA ASP A 229 14.64 6.94 -26.87
C ASP A 229 14.54 5.49 -26.34
N HIS A 230 13.59 4.71 -26.85
CA HIS A 230 13.43 3.29 -26.47
C HIS A 230 14.72 2.46 -26.63
N THR A 231 15.56 2.80 -27.61
CA THR A 231 16.87 2.15 -27.83
C THR A 231 17.81 2.28 -26.65
N ASN A 232 17.64 3.32 -25.84
CA ASN A 232 18.43 3.61 -24.63
C ASN A 232 17.73 3.15 -23.33
N MET A 233 16.60 2.45 -23.42
CA MET A 233 15.90 1.90 -22.26
C MET A 233 16.30 0.44 -22.04
N ARG A 234 16.60 0.09 -20.79
CA ARG A 234 16.89 -1.28 -20.36
C ARG A 234 16.15 -1.64 -19.07
N THR A 235 16.03 -2.93 -18.79
CA THR A 235 15.62 -3.44 -17.48
C THR A 235 16.81 -4.02 -16.72
N ILE A 236 16.78 -3.90 -15.40
CA ILE A 236 17.69 -4.60 -14.48
C ILE A 236 16.84 -5.44 -13.52
N TYR A 237 17.11 -6.75 -13.47
CA TYR A 237 16.38 -7.75 -12.69
C TYR A 237 14.88 -7.75 -12.98
N GLU A 238 14.48 -7.38 -14.21
CA GLU A 238 13.08 -7.15 -14.61
C GLU A 238 12.28 -6.14 -13.73
N LYS A 239 12.96 -5.46 -12.79
CA LYS A 239 12.37 -4.61 -11.74
C LYS A 239 12.62 -3.14 -12.01
N TYR A 240 13.88 -2.78 -12.26
CA TYR A 240 14.28 -1.39 -12.50
C TYR A 240 14.29 -1.11 -14.00
N ARG A 241 13.67 0.00 -14.43
CA ARG A 241 13.72 0.45 -15.82
C ARG A 241 14.70 1.61 -15.87
N VAL A 242 15.83 1.39 -16.53
CA VAL A 242 16.95 2.31 -16.55
C VAL A 242 17.18 2.88 -17.93
N SER A 243 17.72 4.09 -17.96
CA SER A 243 18.29 4.65 -19.17
C SER A 243 19.82 4.52 -19.14
N ILE A 244 20.37 4.05 -20.25
CA ILE A 244 21.82 4.00 -20.53
C ILE A 244 22.30 5.20 -21.37
N ASP A 245 21.42 6.18 -21.63
CA ASP A 245 21.75 7.36 -22.43
C ASP A 245 22.72 8.27 -21.68
N ARG A 246 23.98 8.33 -22.14
CA ARG A 246 25.01 9.19 -21.55
C ARG A 246 24.66 10.68 -21.67
N ASN A 247 23.91 11.08 -22.69
CA ASN A 247 23.50 12.47 -22.88
C ASN A 247 22.40 12.90 -21.91
N LEU A 248 21.64 11.95 -21.35
CA LEU A 248 20.61 12.23 -20.36
C LEU A 248 21.21 12.91 -19.12
N LEU A 249 22.44 12.56 -18.74
CA LEU A 249 23.14 13.14 -17.58
C LEU A 249 23.27 14.67 -17.67
N ASN A 250 23.41 15.21 -18.88
CA ASN A 250 23.51 16.66 -19.11
C ASN A 250 22.14 17.38 -18.99
N GLN A 251 21.05 16.63 -19.06
CA GLN A 251 19.67 17.12 -19.06
C GLN A 251 18.96 16.92 -17.71
N ILE A 252 19.68 16.45 -16.69
CA ILE A 252 19.13 16.20 -15.36
C ILE A 252 19.93 16.93 -14.28
N MET A 253 19.35 16.98 -13.08
CA MET A 253 20.00 17.40 -11.84
C MET A 253 19.84 16.31 -10.79
N LEU A 254 20.90 16.05 -10.04
CA LEU A 254 20.93 15.06 -8.97
C LEU A 254 20.75 15.74 -7.62
N ARG A 255 19.81 15.23 -6.82
CA ARG A 255 19.70 15.55 -5.40
C ARG A 255 20.11 14.31 -4.59
N PRO A 256 21.31 14.27 -3.99
CA PRO A 256 21.80 13.08 -3.29
C PRO A 256 20.97 12.74 -2.05
N TYR A 257 20.93 11.45 -1.69
CA TYR A 257 20.41 11.01 -0.40
C TYR A 257 21.47 11.21 0.70
N CYS A 258 21.04 11.46 1.95
CA CYS A 258 21.96 11.73 3.05
C CYS A 258 22.61 10.47 3.64
N ASP A 259 22.07 9.28 3.40
CA ASP A 259 22.67 8.01 3.80
C ASP A 259 22.02 6.86 3.01
N PRO A 260 22.54 6.54 1.81
CA PRO A 260 21.90 5.54 0.97
C PRO A 260 22.37 4.13 1.32
N GLU A 261 21.43 3.30 1.79
CA GLU A 261 21.67 1.87 1.91
C GLU A 261 21.56 1.18 0.53
N PRO A 262 22.53 0.31 0.16
CA PRO A 262 22.43 -0.47 -1.05
C PRO A 262 21.27 -1.47 -0.94
N MET A 263 20.55 -1.67 -2.04
CA MET A 263 19.46 -2.65 -2.14
C MET A 263 19.60 -3.44 -3.43
N ASP A 264 19.46 -4.77 -3.35
CA ASP A 264 19.60 -5.68 -4.50
C ASP A 264 20.98 -5.55 -5.23
N GLY A 265 22.05 -5.19 -4.51
CA GLY A 265 23.37 -4.94 -5.13
C GLY A 265 23.44 -3.67 -5.99
N LEU A 266 22.49 -2.74 -5.79
CA LEU A 266 22.45 -1.42 -6.43
C LEU A 266 22.66 -0.32 -5.39
N ASP A 267 23.51 0.66 -5.71
CA ASP A 267 23.70 1.83 -4.85
C ASP A 267 22.72 2.94 -5.27
N PHE A 268 21.86 3.38 -4.36
CA PHE A 268 20.91 4.45 -4.63
C PHE A 268 21.55 5.80 -4.35
N VAL A 269 21.91 6.56 -5.37
CA VAL A 269 22.70 7.79 -5.18
C VAL A 269 21.81 8.98 -4.79
N GLY A 270 20.63 9.11 -5.41
CA GLY A 270 19.79 10.29 -5.19
C GLY A 270 18.60 10.41 -6.14
N GLN A 271 17.79 11.45 -5.94
CA GLN A 271 16.66 11.77 -6.81
C GLN A 271 17.15 12.46 -8.10
N VAL A 272 16.57 12.04 -9.23
CA VAL A 272 16.85 12.64 -10.54
C VAL A 272 15.73 13.61 -10.90
N LEU A 273 16.11 14.88 -11.09
CA LEU A 273 15.24 15.99 -11.43
C LEU A 273 15.48 16.43 -12.89
N CYS A 274 14.43 16.86 -13.55
CA CYS A 274 14.48 17.38 -14.91
C CYS A 274 15.12 18.78 -14.97
N LYS A 275 16.16 18.95 -15.81
CA LYS A 275 16.83 20.24 -16.08
C LYS A 275 16.22 20.99 -17.28
N GLY A 276 15.20 20.44 -17.93
CA GLY A 276 14.53 21.13 -19.03
C GLY A 276 13.78 22.39 -18.58
N GLU A 277 13.37 23.21 -19.54
CA GLU A 277 12.58 24.43 -19.28
C GLU A 277 11.10 24.20 -19.58
N THR A 278 10.23 24.60 -18.65
CA THR A 278 8.77 24.57 -18.87
C THR A 278 8.29 25.76 -19.69
N ARG A 279 8.95 26.90 -19.48
CA ARG A 279 8.82 28.16 -20.22
C ARG A 279 10.21 28.81 -20.27
N PRO A 280 10.50 29.68 -21.23
CA PRO A 280 11.81 30.34 -21.32
C PRO A 280 12.25 30.92 -19.98
N GLY A 281 13.43 30.52 -19.50
CA GLY A 281 14.00 30.97 -18.21
C GLY A 281 13.44 30.31 -16.95
N LYS A 282 12.48 29.38 -17.05
CA LYS A 282 11.92 28.62 -15.91
C LYS A 282 12.21 27.12 -16.02
N LEU A 283 13.20 26.68 -15.24
CA LEU A 283 13.56 25.26 -15.07
C LEU A 283 12.40 24.43 -14.51
N CYS A 284 12.35 23.16 -14.94
CA CYS A 284 11.25 22.25 -14.67
C CYS A 284 11.30 21.64 -13.26
N TYR A 285 12.47 21.11 -12.86
CA TYR A 285 12.66 20.40 -11.58
C TYR A 285 11.74 19.21 -11.33
N HIS A 286 10.98 18.75 -12.32
CA HIS A 286 10.13 17.58 -12.18
C HIS A 286 10.98 16.34 -11.87
N GLN A 287 10.64 15.63 -10.81
CA GLN A 287 11.32 14.38 -10.48
C GLN A 287 11.00 13.34 -11.55
N LEU A 288 12.01 12.81 -12.24
CA LEU A 288 11.89 11.78 -13.27
C LEU A 288 12.08 10.36 -12.71
N GLY A 289 12.88 10.24 -11.65
CA GLY A 289 13.28 8.95 -11.10
C GLY A 289 14.36 9.06 -10.04
N VAL A 290 15.23 8.06 -10.00
CA VAL A 290 16.36 7.96 -9.08
C VAL A 290 17.62 7.56 -9.83
N MET A 291 18.77 8.02 -9.35
CA MET A 291 20.08 7.62 -9.84
C MET A 291 20.50 6.38 -9.08
N ILE A 292 20.82 5.31 -9.81
CA ILE A 292 21.34 4.08 -9.24
C ILE A 292 22.71 3.79 -9.83
N LYS A 293 23.60 3.14 -9.08
CA LYS A 293 24.82 2.55 -9.63
C LYS A 293 24.67 1.04 -9.69
N HIS A 294 24.89 0.48 -10.86
CA HIS A 294 24.99 -0.97 -11.06
C HIS A 294 26.41 -1.30 -11.51
N LYS A 295 27.13 -2.14 -10.75
CA LYS A 295 28.55 -2.47 -11.01
C LYS A 295 29.43 -1.22 -11.18
N GLY A 296 29.18 -0.18 -10.38
CA GLY A 296 29.90 1.09 -10.42
C GLY A 296 29.46 2.07 -11.50
N VAL A 297 28.62 1.66 -12.46
CA VAL A 297 28.15 2.54 -13.55
C VAL A 297 26.85 3.24 -13.14
N PRO A 298 26.80 4.59 -13.14
CA PRO A 298 25.61 5.33 -12.80
C PRO A 298 24.59 5.32 -13.93
N MET A 299 23.34 5.00 -13.61
CA MET A 299 22.21 4.92 -14.53
C MET A 299 20.97 5.58 -13.92
N VAL A 300 20.12 6.13 -14.78
CA VAL A 300 18.87 6.77 -14.35
C VAL A 300 17.75 5.75 -14.37
N ALA A 301 17.29 5.33 -13.19
CA ALA A 301 16.09 4.51 -13.05
C ALA A 301 14.84 5.42 -13.04
N VAL A 302 14.00 5.29 -14.07
CA VAL A 302 12.81 6.14 -14.24
C VAL A 302 11.62 5.64 -13.41
N GLY A 303 10.85 6.58 -12.86
CA GLY A 303 9.64 6.27 -12.11
C GLY A 303 8.40 6.27 -13.00
N ILE A 304 7.63 5.19 -13.05
CA ILE A 304 6.50 5.04 -13.98
C ILE A 304 5.45 6.17 -13.90
N GLN A 305 5.16 6.65 -12.69
CA GLN A 305 4.22 7.75 -12.44
C GLN A 305 4.82 9.14 -12.73
N LYS A 306 6.13 9.20 -12.96
CA LYS A 306 6.90 10.42 -13.12
C LYS A 306 7.26 10.72 -14.58
N ILE A 307 7.03 9.77 -15.48
CA ILE A 307 7.33 9.87 -16.90
C ILE A 307 6.05 9.73 -17.73
N ALA A 308 6.15 10.07 -19.02
CA ALA A 308 5.12 9.76 -20.01
C ALA A 308 5.74 9.06 -21.22
N PHE A 309 4.94 8.27 -21.94
CA PHE A 309 5.33 7.60 -23.18
C PHE A 309 4.75 8.34 -24.37
N GLN A 310 5.56 8.51 -25.40
CA GLN A 310 5.17 9.05 -26.70
C GLN A 310 5.48 8.00 -27.77
N LEU A 311 4.46 7.58 -28.51
CA LEU A 311 4.63 6.69 -29.67
C LEU A 311 4.89 7.54 -30.91
N GLU A 312 5.68 7.07 -31.87
CA GLU A 312 5.94 7.84 -33.10
C GLU A 312 4.66 8.09 -33.91
N THR A 313 3.71 7.17 -33.85
CA THR A 313 2.43 7.23 -34.57
C THR A 313 1.37 8.07 -33.86
N GLN A 314 1.61 8.53 -32.62
CA GLN A 314 0.62 9.25 -31.81
C GLN A 314 1.25 10.48 -31.14
N ALA A 315 0.68 11.66 -31.40
CA ALA A 315 1.12 12.89 -30.74
C ALA A 315 0.79 12.93 -29.24
N GLU A 316 -0.13 12.08 -28.77
CA GLU A 316 -0.58 12.04 -27.38
C GLU A 316 0.43 11.37 -26.44
N LEU A 317 0.61 11.97 -25.26
CA LEU A 317 1.40 11.41 -24.18
C LEU A 317 0.55 10.47 -23.33
N LYS A 318 1.03 9.25 -23.13
CA LYS A 318 0.40 8.26 -22.26
C LYS A 318 1.16 8.12 -20.94
N GLN A 319 0.46 8.36 -19.83
CA GLN A 319 0.97 8.10 -18.50
C GLN A 319 0.37 6.82 -17.92
N HIS A 320 1.19 6.07 -17.19
CA HIS A 320 0.77 4.82 -16.56
C HIS A 320 1.02 4.88 -15.05
N LYS A 321 0.20 4.15 -14.28
CA LYS A 321 0.36 4.07 -12.82
C LYS A 321 1.31 2.96 -12.38
N LYS A 322 1.42 1.91 -13.20
CA LYS A 322 2.22 0.70 -12.94
C LYS A 322 2.92 0.24 -14.22
N TRP A 323 4.13 -0.31 -14.08
CA TRP A 323 4.89 -0.86 -15.22
C TRP A 323 4.14 -1.99 -15.95
N LYS A 324 3.36 -2.81 -15.24
CA LYS A 324 2.50 -3.85 -15.85
C LYS A 324 1.49 -3.32 -16.88
N GLN A 325 1.17 -2.03 -16.86
CA GLN A 325 0.26 -1.39 -17.82
C GLN A 325 0.96 -0.98 -19.12
N VAL A 326 2.28 -0.84 -19.08
CA VAL A 326 3.10 -0.52 -20.25
C VAL A 326 3.20 -1.79 -21.09
N LYS A 327 2.66 -1.73 -22.31
CA LYS A 327 2.65 -2.87 -23.23
C LYS A 327 3.98 -3.03 -23.99
N LEU A 328 4.79 -1.98 -23.98
CA LEU A 328 6.02 -1.86 -24.75
C LEU A 328 7.11 -2.76 -24.17
N HIS A 329 7.82 -3.48 -25.04
CA HIS A 329 8.93 -4.32 -24.63
C HIS A 329 10.18 -3.47 -24.37
N ILE A 330 10.88 -3.78 -23.28
CA ILE A 330 12.17 -3.17 -22.91
C ILE A 330 13.13 -4.33 -22.69
N LYS A 331 14.31 -4.26 -23.32
CA LYS A 331 15.32 -5.31 -23.24
C LYS A 331 16.03 -5.30 -21.88
N GLU A 332 16.44 -6.47 -21.41
CA GLU A 332 17.32 -6.57 -20.23
C GLU A 332 18.70 -5.98 -20.55
N LEU A 333 19.30 -5.32 -19.56
CA LEU A 333 20.64 -4.75 -19.65
C LEU A 333 21.66 -5.86 -19.93
N ASN A 334 22.45 -5.69 -20.99
CA ASN A 334 23.53 -6.63 -21.33
C ASN A 334 24.90 -6.04 -20.98
N TYR A 335 25.97 -6.84 -21.15
CA TYR A 335 27.33 -6.40 -20.83
C TYR A 335 27.86 -5.31 -21.77
N ASP A 336 27.43 -5.34 -23.04
CA ASP A 336 27.84 -4.35 -24.04
C ASP A 336 27.26 -2.96 -23.77
N ASP A 337 26.10 -2.87 -23.11
CA ASP A 337 25.47 -1.61 -22.68
C ASP A 337 26.25 -0.90 -21.54
N ILE A 338 27.14 -1.62 -20.85
CA ILE A 338 27.88 -1.12 -19.66
C ILE A 338 29.31 -0.67 -20.05
N ARG A 339 29.85 -1.14 -21.17
CA ARG A 339 31.12 -0.67 -21.74
C ARG A 339 30.97 0.76 -22.29
#